data_AF-A0A534VLJ2-F1
#
_entry.id   AF-A0A534VLJ2-F1
#
_cell.length_a   1.000
_cell.length_b   1.000
_cell.length_c   1.000
_cell.angle_alpha   90.00
_cell.angle_beta   90.00
_cell.angle_gamma   90.00
#
_symmetry.space_group_name_H-M   'P 1'
#
loop_
_entity.id
_entity.type
_entity.pdbx_description
1 polymer ?
#
loop_
_entity_poly.entity_id
_entity_poly.type
_entity_poly.pdbx_seq_one_letter_code
_entity_poly.pdbx_strand_id
1 'polypeptide(L)'
;MSDRDVLRIANCSGFYGDRLSAAREMVEDGPIDVLTGDYLAELTLMILYRDRLKDPAAGFARTFLRQLEEVLATCVARGIKVVVNAGGLNPAGLAARTEELAGRLGVT
;
A
#
# COMPACT_ATOMS: atom_id res chain seq x y z
N MET A 1 -4.47 -31.93 -4.34
CA MET A 1 -3.63 -30.88 -3.74
C MET A 1 -4.57 -29.97 -2.97
N SER A 2 -4.30 -29.70 -1.69
CA SER A 2 -5.10 -28.71 -0.97
C SER A 2 -4.78 -27.33 -1.54
N ASP A 3 -5.75 -26.41 -1.57
CA ASP A 3 -5.59 -25.04 -2.11
C ASP A 3 -4.48 -24.22 -1.39
N ARG A 4 -3.82 -24.78 -0.36
CA ARG A 4 -2.66 -24.19 0.35
C ARG A 4 -1.32 -24.29 -0.38
N ASP A 5 -1.23 -24.97 -1.52
CA ASP A 5 0.04 -25.11 -2.26
C ASP A 5 0.33 -23.94 -3.23
N VAL A 6 -0.63 -23.04 -3.45
CA VAL A 6 -0.53 -21.92 -4.41
C VAL A 6 -0.59 -20.58 -3.66
N LEU A 7 0.43 -19.73 -3.87
CA LEU A 7 0.45 -18.35 -3.37
C LEU A 7 0.14 -17.38 -4.53
N ARG A 8 -0.96 -16.63 -4.44
CA ARG A 8 -1.44 -15.69 -5.46
C ARG A 8 -1.04 -14.27 -5.06
N ILE A 9 -0.13 -13.68 -5.83
CA ILE A 9 0.41 -12.34 -5.60
C ILE A 9 -0.14 -11.41 -6.68
N ALA A 10 -0.91 -10.40 -6.29
CA ALA A 10 -1.40 -9.35 -7.17
C ALA A 10 -0.61 -8.06 -6.98
N ASN A 11 -0.50 -7.24 -8.02
CA ASN A 11 0.17 -5.95 -7.98
C ASN A 11 -0.79 -4.84 -8.43
N CYS A 12 -0.97 -3.80 -7.61
CA CYS A 12 -1.92 -2.72 -7.86
C CYS A 12 -1.28 -1.40 -8.30
N SER A 13 0.05 -1.35 -8.45
CA SER A 13 0.75 -0.13 -8.87
C SER A 13 2.09 -0.44 -9.51
N GLY A 14 2.44 0.24 -10.61
CA GLY A 14 3.78 0.22 -11.20
C GLY A 14 4.57 1.52 -11.05
N PHE A 15 3.96 2.59 -10.51
CA PHE A 15 4.60 3.88 -10.28
C PHE A 15 3.80 4.77 -9.32
N TYR A 16 4.43 5.81 -8.76
CA TYR A 16 3.74 6.78 -7.91
C TYR A 16 2.71 7.62 -8.69
N GLY A 17 1.43 7.48 -8.34
CA GLY A 17 0.33 8.16 -9.01
C GLY A 17 -0.43 7.30 -10.02
N ASP A 18 -0.19 5.98 -10.04
CA ASP A 18 -0.98 5.01 -10.79
C ASP A 18 -2.47 5.00 -10.38
N ARG A 19 -3.27 4.19 -11.06
CA ARG A 19 -4.73 4.10 -10.91
C ARG A 19 -5.12 3.74 -9.47
N LEU A 20 -5.89 4.63 -8.83
CA LEU A 20 -6.35 4.43 -7.46
C LEU A 20 -7.25 3.18 -7.31
N SER A 21 -8.13 2.92 -8.29
CA SER A 21 -9.06 1.79 -8.26
C SER A 21 -8.40 0.41 -8.34
N ALA A 22 -7.14 0.32 -8.77
CA ALA A 22 -6.46 -0.96 -8.98
C ALA A 22 -6.37 -1.79 -7.69
N ALA A 23 -6.15 -1.16 -6.52
CA ALA A 23 -6.10 -1.89 -5.26
C ALA A 23 -7.44 -2.57 -4.95
N ARG A 24 -8.53 -1.84 -5.16
CA ARG A 24 -9.89 -2.34 -4.97
C ARG A 24 -10.22 -3.46 -5.94
N GLU A 25 -9.94 -3.29 -7.23
CA GLU A 25 -10.13 -4.31 -8.27
C GLU A 25 -9.36 -5.61 -7.92
N MET A 26 -8.08 -5.51 -7.54
CA MET A 26 -7.29 -6.69 -7.17
C MET A 26 -7.83 -7.42 -5.94
N VAL A 27 -8.34 -6.67 -4.95
CA VAL A 27 -8.88 -7.24 -3.72
C VAL A 27 -10.28 -7.81 -3.96
N GLU A 28 -11.17 -7.13 -4.68
CA GLU A 28 -12.57 -7.54 -4.85
C GLU A 28 -12.75 -8.64 -5.92
N ASP A 29 -11.99 -8.58 -7.03
CA ASP A 29 -12.29 -9.38 -8.23
C ASP A 29 -11.58 -10.75 -8.29
N GLY A 30 -10.72 -11.08 -7.32
CA GLY A 30 -9.97 -12.35 -7.36
C GLY A 30 -9.55 -12.91 -6.01
N PRO A 31 -9.30 -14.23 -5.92
CA PRO A 31 -8.63 -14.82 -4.77
C PRO A 31 -7.15 -14.43 -4.83
N ILE A 32 -6.74 -13.49 -3.98
CA ILE A 32 -5.33 -13.12 -3.80
C ILE A 32 -4.94 -13.37 -2.35
N ASP A 33 -3.67 -13.71 -2.14
CA ASP A 33 -3.07 -13.92 -0.82
C ASP A 33 -2.20 -12.73 -0.42
N VAL A 34 -1.63 -12.05 -1.41
CA VAL A 34 -0.76 -10.88 -1.23
C VAL A 34 -1.15 -9.79 -2.21
N LEU A 35 -1.40 -8.60 -1.70
CA LEU A 35 -1.49 -7.36 -2.48
C LEU A 35 -0.13 -6.65 -2.42
N THR A 36 0.43 -6.38 -3.59
CA THR A 36 1.69 -5.66 -3.76
C THR A 36 1.49 -4.36 -4.53
N GLY A 37 2.47 -3.46 -4.44
CA GLY A 37 2.47 -2.21 -5.20
C GLY A 37 3.86 -1.60 -5.23
N ASP A 38 4.28 -1.17 -6.41
CA ASP A 38 5.53 -0.47 -6.65
C ASP A 38 5.28 1.03 -6.88
N TYR A 39 5.93 1.85 -6.07
CA TYR A 39 5.80 3.31 -6.08
C TYR A 39 7.13 4.00 -6.42
N LEU A 40 8.27 3.28 -6.41
CA LEU A 40 9.58 3.91 -6.43
C LEU A 40 10.18 3.95 -7.83
N ALA A 41 10.47 5.17 -8.28
CA ALA A 41 11.30 5.46 -9.42
C ALA A 41 12.23 6.63 -9.08
N GLU A 42 13.24 6.89 -9.91
CA GLU A 42 14.18 8.00 -9.69
C GLU A 42 13.46 9.34 -9.48
N LEU A 43 12.49 9.65 -10.35
CA LEU A 43 11.66 10.85 -10.22
C LEU A 43 10.85 10.85 -8.91
N THR A 44 10.28 9.71 -8.51
CA THR A 44 9.54 9.59 -7.25
C THR A 44 10.45 9.95 -6.06
N LEU A 45 11.67 9.42 -6.03
CA LEU A 45 12.61 9.69 -4.93
C LEU A 45 12.90 11.18 -4.81
N MET A 46 13.07 11.89 -5.94
CA MET A 46 13.21 13.36 -5.94
C MET A 46 11.98 14.07 -5.35
N ILE A 47 10.76 13.64 -5.71
CA ILE A 47 9.51 14.20 -5.18
C ILE A 47 9.42 13.97 -3.67
N LEU A 48 9.66 12.74 -3.21
CA LEU A 48 9.62 12.39 -1.79
C LEU A 48 10.69 13.15 -0.99
N TYR A 49 11.87 13.36 -1.58
CA TYR A 49 12.93 14.16 -0.97
C TYR A 49 12.50 15.61 -0.77
N ARG A 50 11.90 16.23 -1.81
CA ARG A 50 11.38 17.61 -1.73
C ARG A 50 10.27 17.74 -0.70
N ASP A 51 9.39 16.74 -0.58
CA ASP A 51 8.35 16.73 0.44
C ASP A 51 8.95 16.64 1.85
N ARG A 52 9.96 15.78 2.03
CA ARG A 52 10.66 15.63 3.32
C ARG A 52 11.43 16.88 3.75
N LEU A 53 11.97 17.64 2.79
CA LEU A 53 12.61 18.93 3.07
C LEU A 53 11.63 19.98 3.61
N LYS A 54 10.35 19.90 3.22
CA LYS A 54 9.29 20.80 3.72
C LYS A 54 8.72 20.33 5.05
N ASP A 55 8.55 19.02 5.19
CA ASP A 55 8.02 18.37 6.39
C ASP A 55 8.84 17.11 6.68
N PRO A 56 9.64 17.08 7.76
CA PRO A 56 10.42 15.90 8.15
C PRO A 56 9.59 14.62 8.36
N ALA A 57 8.29 14.74 8.63
CA ALA A 57 7.37 13.61 8.79
C ALA A 57 6.85 13.05 7.46
N ALA A 58 7.06 13.74 6.33
CA ALA A 58 6.71 13.27 5.00
C ALA A 58 7.78 12.29 4.43
N GLY A 59 7.80 12.10 3.11
CA GLY A 59 8.80 11.26 2.43
C GLY A 59 8.33 9.86 2.03
N PHE A 60 7.02 9.59 2.08
CA PHE A 60 6.37 8.37 1.58
C PHE A 60 5.28 8.70 0.55
N ALA A 61 4.89 7.71 -0.26
CA ALA A 61 3.88 7.85 -1.29
C ALA A 61 2.47 7.98 -0.70
N ARG A 62 1.93 9.21 -0.63
CA ARG A 62 0.62 9.49 -0.02
C ARG A 62 -0.56 8.79 -0.71
N THR A 63 -0.44 8.50 -2.01
CA THR A 63 -1.50 7.80 -2.76
C THR A 63 -1.73 6.38 -2.26
N PHE A 64 -0.70 5.73 -1.72
CA PHE A 64 -0.86 4.39 -1.13
C PHE A 64 -1.83 4.40 0.06
N LEU A 65 -1.76 5.40 0.96
CA LEU A 65 -2.71 5.47 2.08
C LEU A 65 -4.17 5.62 1.61
N ARG A 66 -4.39 6.33 0.51
CA ARG A 66 -5.73 6.46 -0.10
C ARG A 66 -6.22 5.13 -0.67
N GLN A 67 -5.34 4.41 -1.38
CA GLN A 67 -5.65 3.07 -1.88
C GLN A 67 -5.91 2.09 -0.73
N LEU A 68 -5.09 2.14 0.31
CA LEU A 68 -5.18 1.28 1.48
C LEU A 68 -6.48 1.52 2.25
N GLU A 69 -6.91 2.78 2.41
CA GLU A 69 -8.16 3.14 3.09
C GLU A 69 -9.38 2.44 2.47
N GLU A 70 -9.41 2.25 1.15
CA GLU A 70 -10.50 1.56 0.46
C GLU A 70 -10.52 0.05 0.69
N VAL A 71 -9.36 -0.58 0.95
CA VAL A 71 -9.24 -2.05 0.95
C VAL A 71 -8.78 -2.67 2.26
N LEU A 72 -8.28 -1.89 3.23
CA LEU A 72 -7.63 -2.40 4.44
C LEU A 72 -8.55 -3.34 5.24
N ALA A 73 -9.81 -2.95 5.43
CA ALA A 73 -10.77 -3.77 6.16
C ALA A 73 -11.01 -5.12 5.48
N THR A 74 -11.13 -5.13 4.15
CA THR A 74 -11.29 -6.35 3.35
C THR A 74 -10.03 -7.21 3.39
N CYS A 75 -8.84 -6.60 3.33
CA CYS A 75 -7.58 -7.30 3.45
C CYS A 75 -7.45 -8.01 4.80
N VAL A 76 -7.76 -7.32 5.90
CA VAL A 76 -7.75 -7.90 7.25
C VAL A 76 -8.76 -9.04 7.36
N ALA A 77 -10.01 -8.82 6.93
CA ALA A 77 -11.07 -9.83 7.00
C ALA A 77 -10.75 -11.12 6.21
N ARG A 78 -10.00 -10.98 5.11
CA ARG A 78 -9.61 -12.10 4.23
C ARG A 78 -8.21 -12.65 4.49
N GLY A 79 -7.44 -12.04 5.41
CA GLY A 79 -6.06 -12.41 5.66
C GLY A 79 -5.10 -12.11 4.49
N ILE A 80 -5.42 -11.13 3.65
CA ILE A 80 -4.57 -10.69 2.54
C ILE A 80 -3.40 -9.89 3.10
N LYS A 81 -2.18 -10.29 2.77
CA LYS A 81 -0.96 -9.57 3.17
C LYS A 81 -0.72 -8.39 2.24
N VAL A 82 -0.35 -7.24 2.79
CA VAL A 82 0.01 -6.05 2.00
C VAL A 82 1.52 -5.83 2.05
N VAL A 83 2.18 -5.78 0.88
CA VAL A 83 3.64 -5.60 0.78
C VAL A 83 3.94 -4.53 -0.28
N VAL A 84 4.46 -3.38 0.15
CA VAL A 84 4.71 -2.24 -0.73
C VAL A 84 6.03 -1.56 -0.42
N ASN A 85 6.63 -0.89 -1.40
CA ASN A 85 7.78 0.00 -1.19
C ASN A 85 7.38 1.49 -1.05
N ALA A 86 6.09 1.77 -0.90
CA ALA A 86 5.51 3.12 -0.79
C ALA A 86 6.09 3.96 0.36
N GLY A 87 6.77 3.33 1.32
CA GLY A 87 7.48 4.01 2.41
C GLY A 87 8.58 4.95 1.95
N GLY A 88 9.18 4.69 0.78
CA GLY A 88 10.17 5.57 0.16
C GLY A 88 11.28 6.01 1.12
N LEU A 89 11.39 7.32 1.34
CA LEU A 89 12.41 7.92 2.21
C LEU A 89 12.01 7.97 3.69
N ASN A 90 10.78 7.57 4.03
CA ASN A 90 10.28 7.49 5.40
C ASN A 90 9.36 6.27 5.62
N PRO A 91 9.91 5.04 5.61
CA PRO A 91 9.11 3.83 5.83
C PRO A 91 8.46 3.76 7.21
N ALA A 92 9.15 4.23 8.26
CA ALA A 92 8.60 4.26 9.62
C ALA A 92 7.41 5.23 9.73
N GLY A 93 7.50 6.40 9.09
CA GLY A 93 6.38 7.34 9.03
C GLY A 93 5.18 6.76 8.29
N LEU A 94 5.38 6.01 7.21
CA LEU A 94 4.28 5.33 6.54
C LEU A 94 3.64 4.28 7.45
N ALA A 95 4.44 3.46 8.14
CA ALA A 95 3.92 2.45 9.07
C ALA A 95 3.04 3.08 10.16
N ALA A 96 3.50 4.18 10.78
CA ALA A 96 2.70 4.91 11.78
C ALA A 96 1.38 5.43 11.20
N ARG A 97 1.39 5.99 9.98
CA ARG A 97 0.16 6.44 9.30
C ARG A 97 -0.78 5.29 8.94
N THR A 98 -0.23 4.12 8.61
CA THR A 98 -1.00 2.90 8.38
C THR A 98 -1.66 2.41 9.67
N GLU A 99 -0.95 2.44 10.81
CA GLU A 99 -1.52 2.12 12.13
C GLU A 99 -2.64 3.09 12.53
N GLU A 100 -2.44 4.40 12.32
CA GLU A 100 -3.49 5.42 12.53
C GLU A 100 -4.74 5.15 11.67
N LEU A 101 -4.54 4.78 10.39
CA LEU A 101 -5.62 4.42 9.48
C LEU A 101 -6.35 3.15 9.96
N ALA A 102 -5.60 2.12 10.36
CA ALA A 102 -6.17 0.88 10.89
C ALA A 102 -7.04 1.16 12.13
N GLY A 103 -6.54 1.97 13.07
CA GLY A 103 -7.27 2.40 14.26
C GLY A 103 -8.55 3.17 13.93
N ARG A 104 -8.51 4.09 12.94
CA ARG A 104 -9.70 4.81 12.46
C ARG A 104 -10.76 3.88 11.84
N LEU A 105 -10.33 2.84 11.14
CA LEU A 105 -11.21 1.85 10.52
C LEU A 105 -11.66 0.74 11.49
N GLY A 106 -11.12 0.70 12.70
CA GLY A 106 -11.44 -0.32 13.70
C GLY A 106 -10.92 -1.71 13.34
N VAL A 107 -9.81 -1.78 12.60
CA VAL A 107 -9.17 -3.03 12.16
C VAL A 107 -7.73 -3.11 12.68
N THR A 108 -7.24 -4.32 12.94
CA THR A 108 -5.89 -4.59 13.48
C THR A 108 -5.22 -5.71 12.70
#